data_AF-A0A6I4ZQF1-F1
#
_entry.id   AF-A0A6I4ZQF1-F1
#
_cell.length_a   1.000
_cell.length_b   1.000
_cell.length_c   1.000
_cell.angle_alpha   90.00
_cell.angle_beta   90.00
_cell.angle_gamma   90.00
#
_symmetry.space_group_name_H-M   'P 1'
#
loop_
_entity.id
_entity.type
_entity.pdbx_description
1 polymer ?
#
loop_
_entity_poly.entity_id
_entity_poly.type
_entity_poly.pdbx_seq_one_letter_code
_entity_poly.pdbx_strand_id
1 'polypeptide(L)'
;MTEAEKIDRVYSALAECAREQKLISYLCLSTKSGVGSARSIGLQLAYIAGFCAGRKWPHLTSLVVQKGTTRPGSGYVPIGGSLEEDREYVYAFDWSTVSIP
;
A
#
# COMPACT_ATOMS: atom_id res chain seq x y z
N MET A 1 -9.26 -10.59 14.94
CA MET A 1 -8.19 -9.82 14.26
C MET A 1 -8.28 -8.37 14.72
N THR A 2 -7.27 -7.89 15.43
CA THR A 2 -7.15 -6.50 15.89
C THR A 2 -6.87 -5.57 14.71
N GLU A 3 -7.01 -4.26 14.91
CA GLU A 3 -6.64 -3.29 13.86
C GLU A 3 -5.15 -3.34 13.53
N ALA A 4 -4.28 -3.52 14.53
CA ALA A 4 -2.84 -3.66 14.33
C ALA A 4 -2.51 -4.89 13.44
N GLU A 5 -3.13 -6.04 13.72
CA GLU A 5 -2.96 -7.24 12.89
C GLU A 5 -3.45 -7.04 11.44
N LYS A 6 -4.52 -6.25 11.23
CA LYS A 6 -4.99 -5.90 9.89
C LYS A 6 -3.97 -5.04 9.15
N ILE A 7 -3.46 -4.03 9.84
CA ILE A 7 -2.47 -3.08 9.31
C ILE A 7 -1.21 -3.85 8.89
N ASP A 8 -0.68 -4.71 9.76
CA ASP A 8 0.50 -5.53 9.50
C ASP A 8 0.32 -6.46 8.29
N ARG A 9 -0.84 -7.13 8.18
CA ARG A 9 -1.16 -7.99 7.03
C ARG A 9 -1.28 -7.23 5.71
N VAL A 10 -1.94 -6.06 5.73
CA VAL A 10 -2.07 -5.21 4.54
C VAL A 10 -0.69 -4.69 4.11
N TYR A 11 0.13 -4.26 5.06
CA TYR A 11 1.50 -3.82 4.80
C TYR A 11 2.36 -4.94 4.23
N SER A 12 2.36 -6.12 4.85
CA SER A 12 3.12 -7.28 4.38
C SER A 12 2.73 -7.67 2.95
N ALA A 13 1.42 -7.68 2.65
CA ALA A 13 0.94 -7.94 1.29
C ALA A 13 1.39 -6.87 0.28
N LEU A 14 1.43 -5.59 0.68
CA LEU A 14 1.92 -4.52 -0.18
C LEU A 14 3.43 -4.54 -0.37
N ALA A 15 4.21 -4.81 0.68
CA ALA A 15 5.66 -4.94 0.62
C ALA A 15 6.08 -6.12 -0.27
N GLU A 16 5.32 -7.22 -0.25
CA GLU A 16 5.47 -8.31 -1.21
C GLU A 16 5.22 -7.84 -2.65
N CYS A 17 4.10 -7.13 -2.89
CA CYS A 17 3.81 -6.56 -4.21
C CYS A 17 4.91 -5.57 -4.69
N ALA A 18 5.49 -4.79 -3.78
CA ALA A 18 6.58 -3.88 -4.08
C ALA A 18 7.83 -4.65 -4.55
N ARG A 19 8.21 -5.71 -3.83
CA ARG A 19 9.33 -6.59 -4.22
C ARG A 19 9.10 -7.29 -5.55
N GLU A 20 7.86 -7.68 -5.83
CA GLU A 20 7.48 -8.30 -7.11
C GLU A 20 7.24 -7.29 -8.24
N GLN A 21 7.34 -6.00 -7.96
CA GLN A 21 7.04 -4.91 -8.90
C GLN A 21 5.63 -5.00 -9.51
N LYS A 22 4.63 -5.37 -8.70
CA LYS A 22 3.24 -5.57 -9.13
C LYS A 22 2.29 -4.52 -8.56
N LEU A 23 1.25 -4.23 -9.35
CA LEU A 23 0.09 -3.47 -8.90
C LEU A 23 -0.95 -4.44 -8.33
N ILE A 24 -1.71 -3.98 -7.33
CA ILE A 24 -2.75 -4.79 -6.70
C ILE A 24 -4.07 -4.01 -6.61
N SER A 25 -5.18 -4.66 -6.95
CA SER A 25 -6.49 -4.01 -6.78
C SER A 25 -6.90 -3.99 -5.30
N TYR A 26 -7.72 -3.02 -4.90
CA TYR A 26 -8.30 -2.99 -3.53
C TYR A 26 -8.96 -4.32 -3.14
N LEU A 27 -9.66 -4.96 -4.07
CA LEU A 27 -10.30 -6.26 -3.83
C LEU A 27 -9.25 -7.35 -3.60
N CYS A 28 -8.28 -7.49 -4.52
CA CYS A 28 -7.20 -8.47 -4.38
C CYS A 28 -6.39 -8.25 -3.10
N LEU A 29 -6.15 -7.00 -2.71
CA LEU A 29 -5.44 -6.67 -1.48
C LEU A 29 -6.22 -7.10 -0.25
N SER A 30 -7.54 -6.82 -0.20
CA SER A 30 -8.39 -7.27 0.91
C SER A 30 -8.44 -8.80 1.02
N THR A 31 -8.49 -9.52 -0.11
CA THR A 31 -8.43 -10.97 -0.15
C THR A 31 -7.06 -11.51 0.28
N LYS A 32 -5.95 -10.98 -0.27
CA LYS A 32 -4.58 -11.44 0.01
C LYS A 32 -4.18 -11.20 1.47
N SER A 33 -4.57 -10.06 2.05
CA SER A 33 -4.32 -9.74 3.45
C SER A 33 -5.29 -10.44 4.42
N GLY A 34 -6.36 -11.06 3.92
CA GLY A 34 -7.45 -11.61 4.74
C GLY A 34 -8.24 -10.54 5.50
N VAL A 35 -8.06 -9.26 5.16
CA VAL A 35 -8.76 -8.13 5.78
C VAL A 35 -10.06 -7.86 5.01
N GLY A 36 -11.08 -8.65 5.34
CA GLY A 36 -12.48 -8.38 5.01
C GLY A 36 -12.75 -7.95 3.56
N SER A 37 -13.41 -6.80 3.40
CA SER A 37 -13.80 -6.22 2.11
C SER A 37 -12.89 -5.07 1.66
N ALA A 38 -12.94 -4.72 0.38
CA ALA A 38 -12.24 -3.55 -0.17
C ALA A 38 -12.55 -2.23 0.56
N ARG A 39 -13.76 -2.10 1.14
CA ARG A 39 -14.15 -0.92 1.93
C ARG A 39 -13.47 -0.90 3.30
N SER A 40 -13.16 -2.07 3.84
CA SER A 40 -12.55 -2.19 5.17
C SER A 40 -11.04 -2.03 5.19
N ILE A 41 -10.35 -1.95 4.06
CA ILE A 41 -8.89 -1.71 3.99
C ILE A 41 -8.51 -0.23 3.90
N GLY A 42 -9.47 0.67 3.64
CA GLY A 42 -9.20 2.10 3.45
C GLY A 42 -8.55 2.76 4.68
N LEU A 43 -8.97 2.36 5.88
CA LEU A 43 -8.41 2.88 7.13
C LEU A 43 -6.94 2.45 7.31
N GLN A 44 -6.63 1.20 6.97
CA GLN A 44 -5.29 0.63 7.07
C GLN A 44 -4.37 1.25 6.02
N LEU A 45 -4.87 1.48 4.80
CA LEU A 45 -4.13 2.22 3.78
C LEU A 45 -3.83 3.65 4.22
N ALA A 46 -4.78 4.35 4.85
CA ALA A 46 -4.56 5.70 5.37
C ALA A 46 -3.50 5.70 6.49
N TYR A 47 -3.53 4.71 7.38
CA TYR A 47 -2.52 4.55 8.42
C TYR A 47 -1.12 4.30 7.82
N ILE A 48 -1.01 3.33 6.90
CA ILE A 48 0.25 2.99 6.22
C ILE A 48 0.80 4.19 5.45
N ALA A 49 -0.05 4.92 4.73
CA ALA A 49 0.29 6.16 4.03
C ALA A 49 0.89 7.20 5.00
N GLY A 50 0.20 7.49 6.10
CA GLY A 50 0.66 8.42 7.12
C GLY A 50 1.97 7.98 7.78
N PHE A 51 2.13 6.68 8.03
CA PHE A 51 3.35 6.12 8.60
C PHE A 51 4.55 6.24 7.65
N CYS A 52 4.36 5.93 6.37
CA CYS A 52 5.40 6.10 5.35
C CYS A 52 5.79 7.58 5.24
N ALA A 53 4.81 8.48 5.19
CA ALA A 53 5.05 9.93 5.13
C ALA A 53 5.85 10.43 6.35
N GLY A 54 5.48 10.02 7.57
CA GLY A 54 6.18 10.41 8.80
C GLY A 54 7.63 9.91 8.86
N ARG A 55 7.94 8.78 8.21
CA ARG A 55 9.30 8.22 8.12
C ARG A 55 10.07 8.62 6.86
N LYS A 56 9.48 9.46 6.00
CA LYS A 56 10.02 9.81 4.66
C LYS A 56 10.30 8.57 3.80
N TRP A 57 9.48 7.54 3.95
CA TRP A 57 9.52 6.35 3.11
C TRP A 57 8.64 6.54 1.86
N PRO A 58 8.92 5.78 0.78
CA PRO A 58 8.09 5.82 -0.41
C PRO A 58 6.64 5.44 -0.12
N HIS A 59 5.71 6.01 -0.90
CA HIS A 59 4.30 5.88 -0.64
C HIS A 59 3.78 4.53 -1.12
N LEU A 60 3.89 3.50 -0.27
CA LEU A 60 3.57 2.10 -0.60
C LEU A 60 2.13 1.90 -1.14
N THR A 61 1.22 2.80 -0.80
CA THR A 61 -0.16 2.78 -1.28
C THR A 61 -0.32 3.13 -2.78
N SER A 62 0.75 3.62 -3.44
CA SER A 62 0.80 3.89 -4.89
C SER A 62 0.61 2.63 -5.76
N LEU A 63 0.84 1.46 -5.18
CA LEU A 63 0.64 0.15 -5.80
C LEU A 63 -0.83 -0.27 -5.84
N VAL A 64 -1.70 0.38 -5.06
CA VAL A 64 -3.11 0.01 -4.95
C VAL A 64 -3.92 0.71 -6.04
N VAL A 65 -4.61 -0.06 -6.86
CA VAL A 65 -5.35 0.45 -8.03
C VAL A 65 -6.83 0.06 -8.02
N GLN A 66 -7.65 0.83 -8.72
CA GLN A 66 -9.03 0.44 -8.99
C GLN A 66 -9.07 -0.75 -9.97
N LYS A 67 -10.05 -1.64 -9.79
CA LYS A 67 -10.23 -2.82 -10.66
C LYS A 67 -10.37 -2.39 -12.12
N GLY A 68 -9.60 -3.00 -13.01
CA GLY A 68 -9.62 -2.70 -14.45
C GLY A 68 -8.88 -1.41 -14.83
N THR A 69 -8.14 -0.80 -13.90
CA THR A 69 -7.36 0.41 -14.15
C THR A 69 -5.93 0.25 -13.66
N THR A 70 -5.06 1.16 -14.07
CA THR A 70 -3.70 1.32 -13.51
C THR A 70 -3.61 2.49 -12.54
N ARG A 71 -4.75 3.07 -12.12
CA ARG A 71 -4.82 4.27 -11.29
C ARG A 71 -5.32 3.94 -9.88
N PRO A 72 -4.76 4.58 -8.84
CA PRO A 72 -5.30 4.52 -7.49
C PRO A 72 -6.72 5.09 -7.40
N GLY A 73 -7.40 4.80 -6.29
CA GLY A 73 -8.65 5.45 -5.96
C GLY A 73 -8.46 6.95 -5.67
N SER A 74 -9.55 7.71 -5.69
CA SER A 74 -9.56 9.16 -5.51
C SER A 74 -8.97 9.66 -4.18
N GLY A 75 -8.83 8.78 -3.18
CA GLY A 75 -8.20 9.10 -1.89
C GLY A 75 -6.67 9.04 -1.90
N TYR A 76 -6.04 8.64 -3.01
CA TYR A 76 -4.58 8.66 -3.14
C TYR A 76 -4.08 10.06 -3.47
N VAL A 77 -3.07 10.52 -2.73
CA VAL A 77 -2.37 11.78 -2.99
C VAL A 77 -0.89 11.46 -3.18
N PRO A 78 -0.28 11.81 -4.33
CA PRO A 78 1.15 11.66 -4.54
C PRO A 78 1.96 12.50 -3.55
N ILE A 79 3.10 11.99 -3.08
CA ILE A 79 3.98 12.73 -2.13
C ILE A 79 5.17 13.35 -2.86
N GLY A 80 5.74 12.66 -3.86
CA GLY A 80 6.98 13.05 -4.53
C GLY A 80 6.82 13.69 -5.91
N GLY A 81 5.62 13.75 -6.48
CA GLY A 81 5.41 14.20 -7.85
C GLY A 81 4.30 13.41 -8.55
N SER A 82 4.67 12.66 -9.58
CA SER A 82 3.75 11.77 -10.32
C SER A 82 3.54 10.43 -9.61
N LEU A 83 2.47 9.72 -10.00
CA LEU A 83 2.18 8.37 -9.52
C LEU A 83 3.29 7.39 -9.94
N GLU A 84 3.84 7.60 -11.12
CA GLU A 84 4.90 6.79 -11.70
C GLU A 84 6.18 6.91 -10.88
N GLU A 85 6.60 8.13 -10.52
CA GLU A 85 7.76 8.36 -9.65
C GLU A 85 7.57 7.72 -8.27
N ASP A 86 6.39 7.86 -7.65
CA ASP A 86 6.10 7.22 -6.37
C ASP A 86 6.23 5.69 -6.46
N ARG A 87 5.87 5.08 -7.60
CA ARG A 87 6.02 3.63 -7.82
C ARG A 87 7.48 3.23 -8.00
N GLU A 88 8.25 4.00 -8.76
CA GLU A 88 9.69 3.76 -8.94
C GLU A 88 10.41 3.78 -7.60
N TYR A 89 10.12 4.78 -6.76
CA TYR A 89 10.68 4.84 -5.40
C TYR A 89 10.24 3.65 -4.54
N VAL A 90 8.98 3.24 -4.62
CA VAL A 90 8.49 2.05 -3.90
C VAL A 90 9.23 0.79 -4.37
N TYR A 91 9.45 0.61 -5.67
CA TYR A 91 10.14 -0.57 -6.20
C TYR A 91 11.64 -0.59 -5.91
N ALA A 92 12.27 0.58 -5.78
CA ALA A 92 13.69 0.71 -5.46
C ALA A 92 14.00 0.58 -3.96
N PHE A 93 12.99 0.70 -3.10
CA PHE A 93 13.16 0.71 -1.65
C PHE A 93 13.21 -0.69 -1.05
N ASP A 94 14.15 -0.93 -0.13
CA ASP A 94 14.34 -2.24 0.51
C ASP A 94 13.35 -2.45 1.66
N TRP A 95 12.14 -2.91 1.30
CA TRP A 95 11.07 -3.22 2.25
C TRP A 95 11.39 -4.38 3.21
N SER A 96 12.45 -5.16 2.98
CA SER A 96 12.83 -6.25 3.89
C SER A 96 13.50 -5.76 5.18
N THR A 97 14.00 -4.52 5.17
CA THR A 97 14.73 -3.90 6.29
C THR A 97 13.83 -3.09 7.22
N VAL A 98 12.55 -2.97 6.89
CA VAL A 98 11.61 -2.11 7.60
C VAL A 98 10.32 -2.83 7.96
N SER A 99 9.69 -2.38 9.03
CA SER A 99 8.37 -2.83 9.46
C SER A 99 7.57 -1.69 10.05
N ILE A 100 6.26 -1.90 10.13
CA ILE A 100 5.35 -1.04 10.86
C ILE A 100 5.06 -1.66 12.24
N PRO A 101 4.83 -0.83 13.27
CA PRO A 101 4.64 -1.26 14.65
C PRO A 101 3.29 -1.92 14.90
#